data_AF-A0A846Q027-F1
#
_entry.id   AF-A0A846Q027-F1
#
_cell.length_a   1.000
_cell.length_b   1.000
_cell.length_c   1.000
_cell.angle_alpha   90.00
_cell.angle_beta   90.00
_cell.angle_gamma   90.00
#
_symmetry.space_group_name_H-M   'P 1'
#
loop_
_entity.id
_entity.type
_entity.pdbx_description
1 polymer ?
#
loop_
_entity_poly.entity_id
_entity_poly.type
_entity_poly.pdbx_seq_one_letter_code
_entity_poly.pdbx_strand_id
1 'polypeptide(L)'
;MADFYQTGVVSTFHRLGKVDLERMDRELTEFNRQRPIALVLPSLYAELEAPAIQQIVEEIKHVPYLNEIVATMGRTNREQYMKAKEFFSSLPQRTRVIWNTGPGIGNLYKLLEENGLSVGEDGKGRSCWTAYGYILSRDESKVIALHDCDIVNYSRELLGRLCYPVASPNIDYVFCKGY
;
A
#
# COMPACT_ATOMS: atom_id res chain seq x y z
N MET A 1 0.04 17.01 22.16
CA MET A 1 -1.36 16.55 22.22
C MET A 1 -2.15 17.46 21.32
N ALA A 2 -2.28 17.07 20.04
CA ALA A 2 -3.12 17.80 19.11
C ALA A 2 -4.51 17.19 19.19
N ASP A 3 -5.42 17.95 19.77
CA ASP A 3 -6.84 17.68 19.77
C ASP A 3 -7.29 17.47 18.31
N PHE A 4 -7.55 16.21 17.95
CA PHE A 4 -8.18 15.87 16.67
C PHE A 4 -9.64 16.33 16.73
N TYR A 5 -9.87 17.60 16.46
CA TYR A 5 -11.20 18.13 16.17
C TYR A 5 -11.58 17.71 14.74
N GLN A 6 -12.19 16.53 14.62
CA GLN A 6 -12.67 16.01 13.34
C GLN A 6 -14.07 16.60 13.06
N THR A 7 -14.11 17.75 12.39
CA THR A 7 -15.35 18.38 11.94
C THR A 7 -15.87 17.70 10.68
N GLY A 8 -16.82 16.76 10.83
CA GLY A 8 -17.53 16.19 9.68
C GLY A 8 -18.37 14.96 9.98
N VAL A 9 -19.32 14.67 9.10
CA VAL A 9 -20.04 13.38 9.09
C VAL A 9 -19.08 12.33 8.54
N VAL A 10 -18.75 11.32 9.35
CA VAL A 10 -17.99 10.15 8.90
C VAL A 10 -18.99 9.15 8.33
N SER A 11 -18.97 8.95 7.01
CA SER A 11 -19.80 7.94 6.35
C SER A 11 -19.31 6.54 6.68
N THR A 12 -20.15 5.74 7.33
CA THR A 12 -19.86 4.32 7.61
C THR A 12 -20.46 3.46 6.51
N PHE A 13 -19.60 2.70 5.80
CA PHE A 13 -20.06 1.71 4.82
C PHE A 13 -20.39 0.39 5.51
N HIS A 14 -21.68 0.20 5.81
CA HIS A 14 -22.17 -1.03 6.43
C HIS A 14 -22.07 -2.21 5.46
N ARG A 15 -21.56 -3.35 5.97
CA ARG A 15 -21.62 -4.62 5.26
C ARG A 15 -23.03 -5.17 5.36
N LEU A 16 -23.83 -4.97 4.31
CA LEU A 16 -25.16 -5.54 4.20
C LEU A 16 -25.10 -6.80 3.33
N GLY A 17 -25.27 -7.96 3.96
CA GLY A 17 -25.25 -9.25 3.27
C GLY A 17 -23.86 -9.74 2.87
N LYS A 18 -23.83 -10.71 1.95
CA LYS A 18 -22.59 -11.28 1.41
C LYS A 18 -22.02 -10.34 0.35
N VAL A 19 -20.70 -10.17 0.36
CA VAL A 19 -20.01 -9.40 -0.67
C VAL A 19 -19.90 -10.27 -1.93
N ASP A 20 -20.40 -9.76 -3.05
CA ASP A 20 -20.17 -10.34 -4.36
C ASP A 20 -18.77 -9.93 -4.84
N LEU A 21 -17.80 -10.79 -4.53
CA LEU A 21 -16.39 -10.54 -4.78
C LEU A 21 -16.06 -10.50 -6.26
N GLU A 22 -16.69 -11.34 -7.08
CA GLU A 22 -16.48 -11.36 -8.54
C GLU A 22 -16.99 -10.07 -9.19
N ARG A 23 -18.16 -9.58 -8.74
CA ARG A 23 -18.65 -8.27 -9.17
C ARG A 23 -17.69 -7.16 -8.76
N MET A 24 -17.23 -7.15 -7.51
CA MET A 24 -16.32 -6.13 -6.99
C MET A 24 -14.99 -6.12 -7.77
N ASP A 25 -14.40 -7.29 -8.02
CA ASP A 25 -13.16 -7.41 -8.80
C ASP A 25 -13.35 -6.89 -10.23
N ARG A 26 -14.47 -7.23 -10.88
CA ARG A 26 -14.81 -6.74 -12.22
C ARG A 26 -14.97 -5.22 -12.27
N GLU A 27 -15.70 -4.65 -11.32
CA GLU A 27 -15.93 -3.20 -11.22
C GLU A 27 -14.62 -2.45 -10.94
N LEU A 28 -13.83 -2.90 -9.98
CA LEU A 28 -12.51 -2.31 -9.69
C LEU A 28 -11.56 -2.41 -10.88
N THR A 29 -11.61 -3.52 -11.64
CA THR A 29 -10.81 -3.66 -12.87
C THR A 29 -11.20 -2.64 -13.93
N GLU A 30 -12.50 -2.33 -14.05
CA GLU A 30 -12.97 -1.28 -14.95
C GLU A 30 -12.52 0.11 -14.46
N PHE A 31 -12.68 0.39 -13.16
CA PHE A 31 -12.27 1.67 -12.57
C PHE A 31 -10.76 1.92 -12.71
N ASN A 32 -9.95 0.86 -12.59
CA ASN A 32 -8.50 0.92 -12.73
C ASN A 32 -8.05 1.46 -14.11
N ARG A 33 -8.89 1.41 -15.15
CA ARG A 33 -8.58 2.02 -16.47
C ARG A 33 -8.53 3.54 -16.43
N GLN A 34 -9.31 4.17 -15.55
CA GLN A 34 -9.38 5.63 -15.40
C GLN A 34 -8.66 6.11 -14.13
N ARG A 35 -8.66 5.30 -13.08
CA ARG A 35 -8.06 5.57 -11.78
C ARG A 35 -7.16 4.41 -11.37
N PRO A 36 -5.95 4.28 -11.95
CA PRO A 36 -5.10 3.14 -11.67
C PRO A 36 -4.73 3.04 -10.19
N ILE A 37 -4.77 1.82 -9.64
CA ILE A 37 -4.67 1.55 -8.20
C ILE A 37 -3.27 1.01 -7.87
N ALA A 38 -2.55 1.71 -7.00
CA ALA A 38 -1.31 1.23 -6.39
C ALA A 38 -1.60 0.62 -5.00
N LEU A 39 -0.92 -0.48 -4.68
CA LEU A 39 -0.92 -1.06 -3.33
C LEU A 39 0.45 -0.86 -2.67
N VAL A 40 0.48 -0.25 -1.49
CA VAL A 40 1.66 -0.10 -0.65
C VAL A 40 1.67 -1.15 0.46
N LEU A 41 2.79 -1.86 0.59
CA LEU A 41 3.04 -2.87 1.61
C LEU A 41 4.26 -2.45 2.44
N PRO A 42 4.08 -1.70 3.54
CA PRO A 42 5.18 -1.35 4.43
C PRO A 42 5.57 -2.54 5.30
N SER A 43 6.77 -3.08 5.06
CA SER A 43 7.25 -4.26 5.77
C SER A 43 8.58 -4.03 6.49
N LEU A 44 8.72 -4.69 7.64
CA LEU A 44 10.01 -4.99 8.25
C LEU A 44 10.49 -6.36 7.76
N TYR A 45 11.81 -6.57 7.71
CA TYR A 45 12.33 -7.89 7.31
C TYR A 45 11.85 -9.03 8.20
N ALA A 46 11.71 -8.79 9.50
CA ALA A 46 11.17 -9.78 10.43
C ALA A 46 9.74 -10.22 10.08
N GLU A 47 8.96 -9.37 9.39
CA GLU A 47 7.60 -9.71 8.95
C GLU A 47 7.60 -10.60 7.70
N LEU A 48 8.69 -10.61 6.91
CA LEU A 48 8.80 -11.46 5.71
C LEU A 48 8.80 -12.95 6.01
N GLU A 49 9.23 -13.33 7.21
CA GLU A 49 9.28 -14.72 7.66
C GLU A 49 7.98 -15.15 8.34
N ALA A 50 7.04 -14.22 8.59
CA ALA A 50 5.78 -14.52 9.25
C ALA A 50 4.77 -15.21 8.30
N PRO A 51 3.91 -16.10 8.81
CA PRO A 51 2.86 -16.72 8.00
C PRO A 51 1.87 -15.70 7.39
N ALA A 52 1.62 -14.59 8.09
CA ALA A 52 0.66 -13.58 7.67
C ALA A 52 1.01 -12.97 6.29
N ILE A 53 2.26 -12.60 6.06
CA ILE A 53 2.65 -12.00 4.77
C ILE A 53 2.62 -13.00 3.61
N GLN A 54 2.85 -14.29 3.89
CA GLN A 54 2.73 -15.33 2.89
C GLN A 54 1.29 -15.45 2.40
N GLN A 55 0.34 -15.44 3.34
CA GLN A 55 -1.09 -15.41 3.01
C GLN A 55 -1.48 -14.11 2.28
N ILE A 56 -0.97 -12.96 2.70
CA ILE A 56 -1.22 -11.67 2.03
C ILE A 56 -0.75 -11.74 0.56
N VAL A 57 0.46 -12.19 0.32
CA VAL A 57 1.01 -12.31 -1.05
C VAL A 57 0.21 -13.31 -1.87
N GLU A 58 -0.20 -14.45 -1.30
CA GLU A 58 -1.01 -15.43 -2.02
C GLU A 58 -2.38 -14.88 -2.44
N GLU A 59 -3.07 -14.18 -1.54
CA GLU A 59 -4.32 -13.51 -1.86
C GLU A 59 -4.14 -12.42 -2.92
N ILE A 60 -3.06 -11.63 -2.81
CA ILE A 60 -2.76 -10.54 -3.76
C ILE A 60 -2.50 -11.08 -5.18
N LYS A 61 -1.92 -12.27 -5.36
CA LYS A 61 -1.72 -12.86 -6.70
C LYS A 61 -3.02 -12.97 -7.50
N HIS A 62 -4.16 -13.09 -6.82
CA HIS A 62 -5.47 -13.20 -7.42
C HIS A 62 -6.19 -11.86 -7.62
N VAL A 63 -5.55 -10.73 -7.33
CA VAL A 63 -6.16 -9.39 -7.43
C VAL A 63 -5.91 -8.79 -8.83
N PRO A 64 -6.94 -8.64 -9.68
CA PRO A 64 -6.77 -8.29 -11.09
C PRO A 64 -6.68 -6.77 -11.36
N TYR A 65 -7.05 -5.94 -10.39
CA TYR A 65 -7.22 -4.49 -10.57
C TYR A 65 -6.03 -3.65 -10.07
N LEU A 66 -4.93 -4.26 -9.64
CA LEU A 66 -3.75 -3.52 -9.19
C LEU A 66 -2.88 -3.13 -10.38
N ASN A 67 -2.64 -1.83 -10.53
CA ASN A 67 -1.69 -1.28 -11.49
C ASN A 67 -0.24 -1.55 -11.08
N GLU A 68 0.08 -1.34 -9.80
CA GLU A 68 1.39 -1.62 -9.25
C GLU A 68 1.35 -1.95 -7.75
N ILE A 69 2.40 -2.63 -7.30
CA ILE A 69 2.63 -2.95 -5.90
C ILE A 69 3.98 -2.35 -5.49
N VAL A 70 3.99 -1.60 -4.40
CA VAL A 70 5.17 -0.96 -3.83
C VAL A 70 5.38 -1.50 -2.42
N ALA A 71 6.29 -2.47 -2.29
CA ALA A 71 6.74 -2.94 -0.99
C ALA A 71 7.89 -2.06 -0.49
N THR A 72 7.90 -1.71 0.78
CA THR A 72 9.01 -0.95 1.38
C THR A 72 9.71 -1.76 2.44
N MET A 73 11.04 -1.76 2.43
CA MET A 73 11.87 -2.46 3.39
C MET A 73 12.67 -1.45 4.23
N GLY A 74 12.27 -1.31 5.49
CA GLY A 74 13.01 -0.55 6.49
C GLY A 74 13.94 -1.44 7.33
N ARG A 75 15.02 -0.86 7.86
CA ARG A 75 15.95 -1.52 8.80
C ARG A 75 16.54 -2.82 8.27
N THR A 76 16.89 -2.85 6.99
CA THR A 76 17.46 -4.03 6.35
C THR A 76 18.87 -3.77 5.81
N ASN A 77 19.68 -4.82 5.79
CA ASN A 77 20.94 -4.85 5.06
C ASN A 77 20.72 -5.30 3.60
N ARG A 78 21.79 -5.30 2.79
CA ARG A 78 21.73 -5.64 1.36
C ARG A 78 21.21 -7.06 1.12
N GLU A 79 21.66 -8.03 1.89
CA GLU A 79 21.26 -9.44 1.73
C GLU A 79 19.76 -9.61 2.02
N GLN A 80 19.30 -9.03 3.12
CA GLN A 80 17.89 -9.01 3.51
C GLN A 80 17.01 -8.33 2.46
N TYR A 81 17.47 -7.20 1.90
CA TYR A 81 16.77 -6.54 0.80
C TYR A 81 16.69 -7.42 -0.46
N MET A 82 17.76 -8.13 -0.81
CA MET A 82 17.74 -9.05 -1.96
C MET A 82 16.75 -10.20 -1.76
N LYS A 83 16.68 -10.78 -0.55
CA LYS A 83 15.68 -11.79 -0.19
C LYS A 83 14.25 -11.23 -0.28
N ALA A 84 14.02 -10.01 0.19
CA ALA A 84 12.72 -9.34 0.05
C ALA A 84 12.33 -9.16 -1.42
N LYS A 85 13.28 -8.74 -2.26
CA LYS A 85 13.06 -8.57 -3.70
C LYS A 85 12.71 -9.90 -4.38
N GLU A 86 13.38 -10.98 -4.00
CA GLU A 86 13.06 -12.33 -4.48
C GLU A 86 11.67 -12.79 -4.03
N PHE A 87 11.34 -12.61 -2.75
CA PHE A 87 10.03 -12.95 -2.19
C PHE A 87 8.87 -12.28 -2.95
N PHE A 88 8.94 -10.95 -3.11
CA PHE A 88 7.92 -10.18 -3.83
C PHE A 88 7.94 -10.39 -5.35
N SER A 89 8.97 -11.02 -5.92
CA SER A 89 8.99 -11.34 -7.36
C SER A 89 7.98 -12.42 -7.76
N SER A 90 7.41 -13.14 -6.78
CA SER A 90 6.34 -14.12 -6.98
C SER A 90 4.99 -13.50 -7.35
N LEU A 91 4.84 -12.18 -7.18
CA LEU A 91 3.63 -11.45 -7.55
C LEU A 91 3.59 -11.21 -9.06
N PRO A 92 2.50 -11.57 -9.77
CA PRO A 92 2.38 -11.37 -11.21
C PRO A 92 2.22 -9.91 -11.61
N GLN A 93 1.82 -9.03 -10.69
CA GLN A 93 1.66 -7.60 -10.93
C GLN A 93 3.02 -6.88 -10.98
N ARG A 94 3.03 -5.67 -11.56
CA ARG A 94 4.21 -4.79 -11.55
C ARG A 94 4.60 -4.45 -10.12
N THR A 95 5.64 -5.10 -9.63
CA THR A 95 6.09 -4.95 -8.25
C THR A 95 7.41 -4.18 -8.17
N ARG A 96 7.53 -3.33 -7.15
CA ARG A 96 8.72 -2.54 -6.82
C ARG A 96 8.99 -2.68 -5.34
N VAL A 97 10.25 -2.94 -4.99
CA VAL A 97 10.70 -3.01 -3.60
C VAL A 97 11.62 -1.82 -3.34
N ILE A 98 11.24 -0.94 -2.43
CA ILE A 98 12.03 0.22 -2.01
C ILE A 98 12.87 -0.19 -0.80
N TRP A 99 14.19 0.04 -0.88
CA TRP A 99 15.09 -0.14 0.26
C TRP A 99 15.28 1.18 0.99
N ASN A 100 14.49 1.41 2.03
CA ASN A 100 14.45 2.70 2.73
C ASN A 100 15.74 3.02 3.50
N THR A 101 16.45 2.01 3.97
CA THR A 101 17.78 2.15 4.59
C THR A 101 18.92 1.97 3.59
N GLY A 102 18.61 1.80 2.31
CA GLY A 102 19.59 1.66 1.25
C GLY A 102 20.24 2.99 0.86
N PRO A 103 21.39 2.96 0.18
CA PRO A 103 22.17 4.17 -0.13
C PRO A 103 21.39 5.18 -0.99
N GLY A 104 20.55 4.72 -1.92
CA GLY A 104 19.76 5.61 -2.78
C GLY A 104 18.76 6.46 -1.98
N ILE A 105 17.91 5.81 -1.18
CA ILE A 105 16.95 6.52 -0.33
C ILE A 105 17.64 7.29 0.79
N GLY A 106 18.72 6.75 1.36
CA GLY A 106 19.52 7.46 2.36
C GLY A 106 20.10 8.78 1.84
N ASN A 107 20.56 8.82 0.59
CA ASN A 107 21.01 10.06 -0.05
C ASN A 107 19.85 11.04 -0.31
N LEU A 108 18.67 10.52 -0.70
CA LEU A 108 17.48 11.34 -0.85
C LEU A 108 17.06 11.99 0.48
N TYR A 109 17.07 11.23 1.58
CA TYR A 109 16.75 11.76 2.90
C TYR A 109 17.71 12.88 3.32
N LYS A 110 19.02 12.70 3.11
CA LYS A 110 20.01 13.75 3.36
C LYS A 110 19.76 15.00 2.53
N LEU A 111 19.47 14.83 1.23
CA LEU A 111 19.16 15.95 0.35
C LEU A 111 17.93 16.72 0.84
N LEU A 112 16.89 16.03 1.32
CA LEU A 112 15.71 16.66 1.90
C LEU A 112 16.07 17.46 3.16
N GLU A 113 16.83 16.87 4.08
CA GLU A 113 17.27 17.55 5.32
C GLU A 113 18.15 18.77 5.03
N GLU A 114 19.09 18.67 4.07
CA GLU A 114 19.94 19.77 3.61
C GLU A 114 19.14 20.94 3.03
N ASN A 115 17.96 20.67 2.48
CA ASN A 115 17.02 21.68 1.96
C ASN A 115 15.96 22.09 2.99
N GLY A 116 16.15 21.76 4.28
CA GLY A 116 15.27 22.17 5.36
C GLY A 116 13.97 21.36 5.48
N LEU A 117 13.86 20.22 4.77
CA LEU A 117 12.73 19.31 4.86
C LEU A 117 13.09 18.13 5.78
N SER A 118 12.58 18.17 7.01
CA SER A 118 12.76 17.06 7.95
C SER A 118 12.02 15.82 7.46
N VAL A 119 12.72 14.70 7.36
CA VAL A 119 12.15 13.40 6.94
C VAL A 119 11.65 12.55 8.11
N GLY A 120 11.81 13.04 9.34
CA GLY A 120 11.43 12.33 10.56
C GLY A 120 12.26 11.08 10.86
N GLU A 121 11.89 10.39 11.93
CA GLU A 121 12.59 9.20 12.41
C GLU A 121 12.38 7.97 11.52
N ASP A 122 13.26 6.98 11.70
CA ASP A 122 13.13 5.71 11.01
C ASP A 122 11.98 4.87 11.56
N GLY A 123 10.99 4.57 10.71
CA GLY A 123 9.86 3.73 11.06
C GLY A 123 8.88 3.54 9.91
N LYS A 124 7.82 2.75 10.15
CA LYS A 124 6.79 2.44 9.13
C LYS A 124 6.20 3.72 8.51
N GLY A 125 5.94 4.75 9.32
CA GLY A 125 5.42 6.03 8.82
C GLY A 125 6.30 6.68 7.73
N ARG A 126 7.61 6.80 7.96
CA ARG A 126 8.56 7.33 6.95
C ARG A 126 8.64 6.43 5.72
N SER A 127 8.55 5.12 5.92
CA SER A 127 8.49 4.16 4.80
C SER A 127 7.26 4.36 3.92
N CYS A 128 6.07 4.53 4.52
CA CYS A 128 4.84 4.82 3.81
C CYS A 128 4.95 6.11 2.98
N TRP A 129 5.44 7.20 3.61
CA TRP A 129 5.64 8.48 2.90
C TRP A 129 6.60 8.37 1.72
N THR A 130 7.65 7.57 1.86
CA THR A 130 8.60 7.31 0.76
C THR A 130 7.93 6.56 -0.39
N ALA A 131 7.10 5.55 -0.10
CA ALA A 131 6.32 4.85 -1.12
C ALA A 131 5.34 5.79 -1.82
N TYR A 132 4.66 6.65 -1.07
CA TYR A 132 3.73 7.63 -1.64
C TYR A 132 4.47 8.60 -2.56
N GLY A 133 5.61 9.14 -2.13
CA GLY A 133 6.45 9.99 -2.98
C GLY A 133 6.88 9.28 -4.26
N TYR A 134 7.28 8.00 -4.17
CA TYR A 134 7.61 7.18 -5.33
C TYR A 134 6.44 7.06 -6.31
N ILE A 135 5.26 6.69 -5.82
CA ILE A 135 4.06 6.51 -6.64
C ILE A 135 3.67 7.84 -7.31
N LEU A 136 3.58 8.91 -6.53
CA LEU A 136 3.18 10.24 -7.01
C LEU A 136 4.16 10.80 -8.05
N SER A 137 5.46 10.54 -7.89
CA SER A 137 6.49 11.02 -8.83
C SER A 137 6.38 10.42 -10.23
N ARG A 138 5.72 9.27 -10.37
CA ARG A 138 5.55 8.58 -11.65
C ARG A 138 4.26 8.94 -12.38
N ASP A 139 3.27 9.47 -11.67
CA ASP A 139 1.93 9.77 -12.19
C ASP A 139 1.21 8.60 -12.88
N GLU A 140 1.61 7.36 -12.57
CA GLU A 140 1.05 6.15 -13.18
C GLU A 140 -0.12 5.56 -12.37
N SER A 141 -0.34 6.03 -11.14
CA SER A 141 -1.41 5.59 -10.24
C SER A 141 -2.14 6.80 -9.65
N LYS A 142 -3.46 6.70 -9.51
CA LYS A 142 -4.34 7.78 -9.01
C LYS A 142 -4.99 7.43 -7.68
N VAL A 143 -5.05 6.15 -7.33
CA VAL A 143 -5.50 5.65 -6.03
C VAL A 143 -4.34 4.93 -5.36
N ILE A 144 -4.12 5.19 -4.07
CA ILE A 144 -3.10 4.52 -3.27
C ILE A 144 -3.80 3.82 -2.11
N ALA A 145 -3.76 2.50 -2.11
CA ALA A 145 -4.15 1.67 -0.97
C ALA A 145 -2.92 1.30 -0.15
N LEU A 146 -3.08 1.16 1.16
CA LEU A 146 -2.02 0.70 2.06
C LEU A 146 -2.57 -0.40 2.96
N HIS A 147 -1.84 -1.50 3.08
CA HIS A 147 -2.11 -2.56 4.05
C HIS A 147 -0.89 -2.87 4.89
N ASP A 148 -1.10 -3.04 6.20
CA ASP A 148 -0.09 -3.61 7.06
C ASP A 148 0.18 -5.08 6.70
N CYS A 149 1.44 -5.49 6.87
CA CYS A 149 1.94 -6.80 6.48
C CYS A 149 1.77 -7.89 7.56
N ASP A 150 1.02 -7.60 8.63
CA ASP A 150 0.77 -8.48 9.79
C ASP A 150 -0.71 -8.89 9.93
N ILE A 151 -1.54 -8.63 8.91
CA ILE A 151 -2.95 -9.00 8.89
C ILE A 151 -3.09 -10.52 8.73
N VAL A 152 -3.35 -11.21 9.84
CA VAL A 152 -3.45 -12.68 9.91
C VAL A 152 -4.65 -13.28 9.18
N ASN A 153 -5.74 -12.53 9.01
CA ASN A 153 -6.96 -12.98 8.34
C ASN A 153 -7.17 -12.24 7.01
N TYR A 154 -6.07 -11.95 6.32
CA TYR A 154 -6.11 -11.23 5.06
C TYR A 154 -6.92 -11.99 4.01
N SER A 155 -7.70 -11.24 3.25
CA SER A 155 -8.45 -11.74 2.09
C SER A 155 -8.49 -10.66 1.03
N ARG A 156 -8.57 -11.04 -0.24
CA ARG A 156 -8.78 -10.08 -1.34
C ARG A 156 -10.07 -9.25 -1.18
N GLU A 157 -11.07 -9.73 -0.43
CA GLU A 157 -12.26 -8.94 -0.06
C GLU A 157 -11.87 -7.70 0.74
N LEU A 158 -10.92 -7.82 1.68
CA LEU A 158 -10.46 -6.71 2.52
C LEU A 158 -9.87 -5.57 1.66
N LEU A 159 -9.01 -5.92 0.71
CA LEU A 159 -8.42 -4.97 -0.22
C LEU A 159 -9.46 -4.34 -1.13
N GLY A 160 -10.35 -5.15 -1.71
CA GLY A 160 -11.41 -4.64 -2.59
C GLY A 160 -12.29 -3.63 -1.88
N ARG A 161 -12.69 -3.92 -0.64
CA ARG A 161 -13.50 -3.01 0.18
C ARG A 161 -12.78 -1.71 0.54
N LEU A 162 -11.47 -1.74 0.72
CA LEU A 162 -10.67 -0.55 0.98
C LEU A 162 -10.56 0.33 -0.28
N CYS A 163 -10.33 -0.28 -1.44
CA CYS A 163 -10.17 0.42 -2.70
C CYS A 163 -11.48 0.99 -3.24
N TYR A 164 -12.60 0.26 -3.09
CA TYR A 164 -13.84 0.55 -3.79
C TYR A 164 -14.40 1.97 -3.59
N PRO A 165 -14.49 2.52 -2.36
CA PRO A 165 -15.05 3.85 -2.15
C PRO A 165 -14.24 4.97 -2.83
N VAL A 166 -12.94 4.74 -3.03
CA VAL A 166 -12.00 5.73 -3.59
C VAL A 166 -11.82 5.55 -5.10
N ALA A 167 -11.84 4.30 -5.57
CA ALA A 167 -11.72 3.98 -6.99
C ALA A 167 -13.03 4.19 -7.76
N SER A 168 -14.19 3.99 -7.13
CA SER A 168 -15.48 4.11 -7.82
C SER A 168 -15.78 5.55 -8.23
N PRO A 169 -16.00 5.82 -9.54
CA PRO A 169 -16.35 7.16 -10.03
C PRO A 169 -17.75 7.60 -9.59
N ASN A 170 -18.60 6.65 -9.14
CA ASN A 170 -19.97 6.94 -8.69
C ASN A 170 -20.04 7.30 -7.21
N ILE A 171 -19.06 6.87 -6.41
CA ILE A 171 -19.02 7.13 -4.96
C ILE A 171 -18.06 8.28 -4.67
N ASP A 172 -16.87 8.27 -5.29
CA ASP A 172 -15.91 9.38 -5.32
C ASP A 172 -15.44 9.91 -3.96
N TYR A 173 -15.23 9.02 -2.97
CA TYR A 173 -14.59 9.43 -1.71
C TYR A 173 -13.10 9.64 -1.93
N VAL A 174 -12.55 10.69 -1.31
CA VAL A 174 -11.11 10.99 -1.38
C VAL A 174 -10.27 10.19 -0.39
N PHE A 175 -10.91 9.53 0.59
CA PHE A 175 -10.24 8.76 1.63
C PHE A 175 -11.15 7.65 2.17
N CYS A 176 -10.58 6.47 2.40
CA CYS A 176 -11.24 5.35 3.05
C CYS A 176 -10.27 4.67 4.04
N LYS A 177 -10.80 4.25 5.18
CA LYS A 177 -10.06 3.47 6.18
C LYS A 177 -10.82 2.18 6.48
N GLY A 178 -10.13 1.06 6.35
CA GLY A 178 -10.61 -0.25 6.80
C GLY A 178 -10.47 -0.41 8.32
N TYR A 179 -11.38 -1.18 8.91
CA TYR A 179 -11.36 -1.61 10.31
C TYR A 179 -11.47 -3.13 10.38
#